data_AF-A0A527CUX4-F1
#
_entry.id   AF-A0A527CUX4-F1
#
_cell.length_a   1.000
_cell.length_b   1.000
_cell.length_c   1.000
_cell.angle_alpha   90.00
_cell.angle_beta   90.00
_cell.angle_gamma   90.00
#
_symmetry.space_group_name_H-M   'P 1'
#
loop_
_entity.id
_entity.type
_entity.pdbx_description
1 polymer ?
#
loop_
_entity_poly.entity_id
_entity_poly.type
_entity_poly.pdbx_seq_one_letter_code
_entity_poly.pdbx_strand_id
1 'polypeptide(L)' 'GQIYLQETEIPIEELVAKLQAISKTGYEERIFIRGDKSTDYGTAMKVMARISAAGYKNIGLVSLQEQDQ' A
#
# COMPACT_ATOMS: atom_id res chain seq x y z
N GLY A 1 8.24 -6.22 -6.83
CA GLY A 1 7.93 -5.01 -6.05
C GLY A 1 7.98 -5.37 -4.58
N GLN A 2 8.65 -4.56 -3.78
CA GLN A 2 8.75 -4.73 -2.33
C GLN A 2 7.71 -3.83 -1.67
N ILE A 3 7.10 -4.30 -0.58
CA ILE A 3 6.09 -3.55 0.16
C ILE A 3 6.67 -3.23 1.53
N TYR A 4 6.62 -1.96 1.86
CA TYR A 4 7.07 -1.46 3.14
C TYR A 4 5.86 -0.95 3.92
N LEU A 5 5.72 -1.42 5.14
CA LEU A 5 4.80 -0.86 6.11
C LEU A 5 5.63 -0.08 7.13
N GLN A 6 5.44 1.25 7.13
CA GLN A 6 6.29 2.19 7.86
C GLN A 6 7.75 2.09 7.36
N GLU A 7 8.59 1.32 8.05
CA GLU A 7 10.01 1.09 7.73
C GLU A 7 10.34 -0.40 7.61
N THR A 8 9.34 -1.28 7.77
CA THR A 8 9.52 -2.74 7.73
C THR A 8 9.08 -3.28 6.38
N GLU A 9 9.98 -3.99 5.70
CA GLU A 9 9.61 -4.78 4.52
C GLU A 9 8.71 -5.94 4.96
N ILE A 10 7.52 -6.03 4.38
CA ILE A 10 6.60 -7.12 4.63
C ILE A 10 6.06 -7.70 3.33
N PRO A 11 5.76 -9.00 3.29
CA PRO A 11 5.09 -9.58 2.14
C PRO A 11 3.66 -9.05 2.01
N ILE A 12 3.17 -8.96 0.77
CA ILE A 12 1.80 -8.51 0.45
C ILE A 12 0.71 -9.33 1.15
N GLU A 13 1.02 -10.57 1.46
CA GLU A 13 0.13 -11.53 2.11
C GLU A 13 -0.10 -11.16 3.58
N GLU A 14 0.94 -10.67 4.25
CA GLU A 14 0.92 -10.21 5.63
C GLU A 14 0.47 -8.76 5.78
N LEU A 15 0.46 -7.98 4.70
CA LEU A 15 0.05 -6.58 4.70
C LEU A 15 -1.30 -6.37 5.38
N VAL A 16 -2.30 -7.19 5.05
CA VAL A 16 -3.64 -7.10 5.65
C VAL A 16 -3.61 -7.42 7.14
N ALA A 17 -2.95 -8.51 7.53
CA ALA A 17 -2.88 -8.92 8.94
C ALA A 17 -2.15 -7.89 9.81
N LYS A 18 -1.05 -7.33 9.29
CA LYS A 18 -0.30 -6.25 9.95
C LYS A 18 -1.11 -4.97 10.03
N LEU A 19 -1.77 -4.55 8.95
CA LEU A 19 -2.67 -3.40 8.96
C LEU A 19 -3.81 -3.59 9.96
N GLN A 20 -4.40 -4.78 10.06
CA GLN A 20 -5.45 -5.07 11.05
C GLN A 20 -4.92 -5.01 12.49
N ALA A 21 -3.69 -5.48 12.73
CA ALA A 21 -3.05 -5.41 14.05
C ALA A 21 -2.66 -3.98 14.46
N ILE A 22 -2.27 -3.13 13.51
CA ILE A 22 -1.90 -1.72 13.75
C ILE A 22 -3.15 -0.83 13.85
N SER A 23 -4.18 -1.15 13.06
CA SER A 23 -5.46 -0.43 12.99
C SER A 23 -6.29 -0.67 14.26
N LYS A 24 -5.84 -0.08 15.38
CA LYS A 24 -6.55 -0.06 16.66
C LYS A 24 -7.76 0.88 16.66
N THR A 25 -7.80 1.83 15.73
CA THR A 25 -8.84 2.86 15.59
C THR A 25 -9.79 2.63 14.41
N GLY A 26 -9.60 1.56 13.65
CA GLY A 26 -10.45 1.19 12.52
C GLY A 26 -9.86 1.50 11.14
N TYR A 27 -10.55 0.99 10.11
CA TYR A 27 -10.16 0.94 8.69
C TYR A 27 -9.98 2.31 7.99
N GLU A 28 -9.90 3.40 8.76
CA GLU A 28 -9.79 4.76 8.27
C GLU A 28 -8.34 5.20 7.99
N GLU A 29 -7.34 4.41 8.41
CA GLU A 29 -5.94 4.73 8.12
C GLU A 29 -5.68 4.84 6.61
N ARG A 30 -5.00 5.94 6.25
CA ARG A 30 -4.70 6.28 4.86
C ARG A 30 -3.45 5.55 4.43
N ILE A 31 -3.60 4.58 3.54
CA ILE A 31 -2.50 3.75 3.06
C ILE A 31 -1.90 4.38 1.81
N PHE A 32 -0.63 4.74 1.86
CA PHE A 32 0.08 5.31 0.73
C PHE A 32 0.93 4.24 0.04
N ILE A 33 0.62 3.95 -1.22
CA ILE A 33 1.41 3.03 -2.05
C ILE A 33 2.42 3.89 -2.82
N ARG A 34 3.71 3.80 -2.43
CA ARG A 34 4.79 4.41 -3.21
C ARG A 34 5.26 3.45 -4.29
N GLY A 35 4.99 3.79 -5.54
CA GLY A 35 5.51 3.09 -6.71
C GLY A 35 6.53 3.97 -7.42
N ASP A 36 7.67 3.40 -7.80
CA ASP A 36 8.54 4.02 -8.80
C ASP A 36 7.88 3.88 -10.18
N LYS A 37 8.24 4.72 -11.17
CA LYS A 37 7.70 4.68 -12.54
C LYS A 37 7.92 3.30 -13.20
N SER A 38 8.93 2.57 -12.72
CA SER A 38 9.27 1.20 -13.12
C SER A 38 8.62 0.10 -12.27
N THR A 39 7.97 0.45 -11.15
CA THR A 39 7.19 -0.51 -10.36
C THR A 39 5.97 -0.88 -11.17
N ASP A 40 6.03 -2.06 -11.79
CA ASP A 40 4.95 -2.71 -12.53
C ASP A 40 3.58 -2.33 -11.96
N TYR A 41 2.79 -1.60 -12.75
CA TYR A 41 1.40 -1.26 -12.47
C TYR A 41 0.59 -2.47 -11.96
N GLY A 42 0.96 -3.69 -12.40
CA GLY A 42 0.40 -4.94 -11.91
C GLY A 42 0.65 -5.22 -10.42
N THR A 43 1.79 -4.83 -9.86
CA THR A 43 2.05 -4.93 -8.42
C THR A 43 1.17 -3.95 -7.64
N ALA A 44 1.07 -2.69 -8.08
CA ALA A 44 0.21 -1.70 -7.45
C ALA A 44 -1.27 -2.13 -7.48
N MET A 45 -1.75 -2.67 -8.59
CA MET A 45 -3.10 -3.24 -8.69
C MET A 45 -3.32 -4.42 -7.76
N LYS A 46 -2.36 -5.36 -7.64
CA LYS A 46 -2.45 -6.47 -6.69
C LYS A 46 -2.56 -5.98 -5.25
N VAL A 47 -1.78 -4.97 -4.89
CA VAL A 47 -1.83 -4.33 -3.57
C VAL A 47 -3.18 -3.66 -3.34
N MET A 48 -3.67 -2.85 -4.28
CA MET A 48 -4.99 -2.22 -4.18
C MET A 48 -6.11 -3.26 -4.05
N ALA A 49 -6.11 -4.33 -4.85
CA ALA A 49 -7.11 -5.38 -4.79
C ALA A 49 -7.11 -6.10 -3.44
N ARG A 50 -5.93 -6.41 -2.90
CA ARG A 50 -5.77 -7.08 -1.60
C ARG A 50 -6.28 -6.21 -0.44
N ILE A 51 -5.90 -4.95 -0.44
CA ILE A 51 -6.28 -3.96 0.57
C ILE A 51 -7.79 -3.67 0.50
N SER A 52 -8.33 -3.52 -0.72
CA SER A 52 -9.77 -3.32 -0.97
C SER A 52 -10.58 -4.53 -0.50
N ALA A 53 -10.14 -5.75 -0.78
CA ALA A 53 -10.79 -6.99 -0.29
C ALA A 53 -10.79 -7.09 1.24
N ALA A 54 -9.81 -6.47 1.91
CA ALA A 54 -9.73 -6.40 3.37
C ALA A 54 -10.58 -5.27 3.98
N GLY A 55 -11.30 -4.48 3.16
CA GLY A 55 -12.22 -3.43 3.62
C GLY A 55 -11.61 -2.05 3.80
N TYR A 56 -10.33 -1.88 3.47
CA TYR A 56 -9.65 -0.58 3.49
C TYR A 56 -10.03 0.21 2.24
N LYS A 57 -10.60 1.39 2.46
CA LYS A 57 -11.12 2.26 1.38
C LYS A 57 -10.21 3.47 1.11
N ASN A 58 -9.30 3.76 2.03
CA ASN A 58 -8.47 4.96 2.01
C ASN A 58 -7.07 4.66 1.47
N ILE A 59 -6.97 4.41 0.16
CA ILE A 59 -5.70 4.12 -0.52
C ILE A 59 -5.29 5.32 -1.37
N GLY A 60 -4.06 5.82 -1.20
CA GLY A 60 -3.45 6.85 -2.05
C GLY A 60 -2.25 6.29 -2.80
N LEU A 61 -2.23 6.39 -4.12
CA LEU A 61 -1.04 6.06 -4.89
C LEU A 61 -0.14 7.31 -4.92
N VAL A 62 1.07 7.18 -4.37
CA VAL A 62 2.11 8.20 -4.46
C VAL A 62 3.09 7.72 -5.51
N SER A 63 2.90 8.19 -6.74
CA SER A 63 3.96 8.03 -7.74
C SER A 63 5.09 8.94 -7.30
N LEU A 64 6.34 8.49 -7.45
CA LEU A 64 7.41 9.44 -7.68
C LEU A 64 7.05 10.11 -9.01
N GLN A 65 6.32 11.22 -8.94
CA GLN A 65 6.24 12.14 -10.04
C GLN A 65 7.69 12.53 -10.28
N GLU A 66 8.19 12.33 -11.50
CA GLU A 66 9.37 13.09 -11.91
C GLU A 66 9.08 14.52 -11.48
N GLN A 67 10.00 15.10 -10.71
CA GLN A 67 10.00 16.54 -10.55
C GLN A 67 10.09 17.07 -11.98
N ASP A 68 8.95 17.43 -12.56
CA ASP A 68 8.89 18.36 -13.69
C ASP A 68 9.47 19.65 -13.12
N GLN A 69 10.78 19.76 -13.34
CA GLN A 69 11.63 20.87 -12.95
C GLN A 69 11.47 22.01 -13.96
#